data_AF-A0A522LG21-F1
#
_entry.id   AF-A0A522LG21-F1
#
_cell.length_a   1.000
_cell.length_b   1.000
_cell.length_c   1.000
_cell.angle_alpha   90.00
_cell.angle_beta   90.00
_cell.angle_gamma   90.00
#
_symmetry.space_group_name_H-M   'P 1'
#
loop_
_entity.id
_entity.type
_entity.pdbx_description
1 polymer ?
#
loop_
_entity_poly.entity_id
_entity_poly.type
_entity_poly.pdbx_seq_one_letter_code
_entity_poly.pdbx_strand_id
1 'polypeptide(L)'
;MFDSAMLILINEGRVLLTDEGLELHEPYATVVFRIVQESLANVPKHAQASQVEVQIECTPAAVTIRVADNGRGFSPAAPRKPHSLGLMGLCGRAHLLKGSINVDSQ
;
A
#
# COMPACT_ATOMS: atom_id res chain seq x y z
N MET A 1 21.46 -11.53 -3.65
CA MET A 1 21.49 -11.47 -5.13
C MET A 1 20.12 -11.90 -5.62
N PHE A 2 19.17 -10.97 -5.64
CA PHE A 2 17.93 -11.00 -6.41
C PHE A 2 17.58 -9.53 -6.59
N ASP A 3 17.81 -9.02 -7.78
CA ASP A 3 17.56 -7.63 -8.17
C ASP A 3 16.73 -7.70 -9.45
N SER A 4 15.45 -8.03 -9.26
CA SER A 4 14.46 -8.14 -10.33
C SER A 4 13.22 -7.36 -9.87
N ALA A 5 13.42 -6.06 -9.59
CA ALA A 5 12.33 -5.15 -9.35
C ALA A 5 11.89 -4.53 -10.68
N MET A 6 10.66 -4.81 -11.11
CA MET A 6 10.03 -4.14 -12.25
C MET A 6 9.60 -2.73 -11.81
N LEU A 7 10.30 -1.71 -12.29
CA LEU A 7 9.98 -0.31 -12.02
C LEU A 7 8.87 0.17 -12.96
N ILE A 8 7.67 0.41 -12.43
CA ILE A 8 6.58 1.08 -13.13
C ILE A 8 6.60 2.58 -12.78
N LEU A 9 6.73 3.43 -13.79
CA LEU A 9 6.59 4.88 -13.63
C LEU A 9 5.10 5.25 -13.71
N ILE A 10 4.54 5.80 -12.63
CA ILE A 10 3.18 6.35 -12.63
C ILE A 10 3.24 7.76 -12.05
N ASN A 11 2.94 8.75 -12.91
CA ASN A 11 2.69 10.17 -12.62
C ASN A 11 3.49 10.75 -11.43
N GLU A 12 4.69 11.27 -11.73
CA GLU A 12 5.62 11.93 -10.79
C GLU A 12 6.18 11.05 -9.65
N GLY A 13 5.88 9.74 -9.63
CA GLY A 13 6.44 8.77 -8.68
C GLY A 13 7.00 7.50 -9.35
N ARG A 14 7.83 6.76 -8.60
CA ARG A 14 8.47 5.49 -9.00
C ARG A 14 7.89 4.33 -8.21
N VAL A 15 7.12 3.43 -8.82
CA VAL A 15 6.58 2.21 -8.19
C VAL A 15 7.49 1.02 -8.49
N LEU A 16 8.02 0.35 -7.47
CA LEU A 16 8.88 -0.84 -7.63
C LEU A 16 8.10 -2.11 -7.28
N LEU A 17 7.82 -2.98 -8.26
CA LEU A 17 7.22 -4.29 -8.01
C LEU A 17 8.31 -5.36 -7.96
N THR A 18 8.36 -6.14 -6.90
CA THR A 18 9.47 -7.08 -6.62
C THR A 18 9.17 -8.55 -6.94
N ASP A 19 7.98 -8.88 -7.47
CA ASP A 19 7.56 -10.25 -7.78
C ASP A 19 7.00 -10.37 -9.21
N GLU A 20 7.82 -10.91 -10.12
CA GLU A 20 7.44 -11.25 -11.49
C GLU A 20 6.79 -12.64 -11.53
N GLY A 21 5.48 -12.70 -11.29
CA GLY A 21 4.73 -13.98 -11.26
C GLY A 21 3.53 -14.02 -10.31
N LEU A 22 3.17 -12.88 -9.72
CA LEU A 22 2.11 -12.77 -8.74
C LEU A 22 0.73 -13.15 -9.34
N GLU A 23 0.29 -14.39 -9.12
CA GLU A 23 -1.05 -14.85 -9.48
C GLU A 23 -1.94 -14.88 -8.22
N LEU A 24 -2.87 -13.93 -8.16
CA LEU A 24 -3.87 -13.85 -7.10
C LEU A 24 -5.24 -14.19 -7.67
N HIS A 25 -5.93 -15.14 -7.05
CA HIS A 25 -7.32 -15.42 -7.37
C HIS A 25 -8.26 -14.45 -6.63
N GLU A 26 -9.47 -14.31 -7.12
CA GLU A 26 -10.52 -13.60 -6.38
C GLU A 26 -10.85 -14.33 -5.06
N PRO A 27 -11.20 -13.61 -3.99
CA PRO A 27 -11.38 -12.15 -3.90
C PRO A 27 -10.07 -11.35 -3.64
N TYR A 28 -8.92 -12.02 -3.53
CA TYR A 28 -7.67 -11.43 -3.06
C TYR A 28 -7.11 -10.40 -4.05
N ALA A 29 -7.16 -10.68 -5.35
CA ALA A 29 -6.71 -9.76 -6.39
C ALA A 29 -7.40 -8.39 -6.29
N THR A 30 -8.72 -8.39 -6.21
CA THR A 30 -9.51 -7.15 -6.08
C THR A 30 -9.16 -6.40 -4.80
N VAL A 31 -9.03 -7.08 -3.67
CA VAL A 31 -8.71 -6.43 -2.39
C VAL A 31 -7.32 -5.83 -2.40
N VAL A 32 -6.31 -6.56 -2.89
CA VAL A 32 -4.93 -6.08 -3.03
C VAL A 32 -4.88 -4.84 -3.92
N PHE A 33 -5.56 -4.89 -5.09
CA PHE A 33 -5.66 -3.74 -5.99
C PHE A 33 -6.26 -2.51 -5.29
N ARG A 34 -7.37 -2.68 -4.56
CA ARG A 34 -8.02 -1.58 -3.83
C ARG A 34 -7.17 -1.03 -2.70
N ILE A 35 -6.38 -1.88 -2.03
CA ILE A 35 -5.42 -1.43 -1.01
C ILE A 35 -4.35 -0.57 -1.65
N VAL A 36 -3.70 -1.06 -2.70
CA VAL A 36 -2.64 -0.32 -3.41
C VAL A 36 -3.18 0.99 -3.99
N GLN A 37 -4.35 0.97 -4.64
CA GLN A 37 -4.99 2.15 -5.22
C GLN A 37 -5.23 3.25 -4.18
N GLU A 38 -5.82 2.90 -3.03
CA GLU A 38 -6.11 3.88 -1.98
C GLU A 38 -4.81 4.42 -1.36
N SER A 39 -3.82 3.56 -1.11
CA SER A 39 -2.53 3.97 -0.58
C SER A 39 -1.81 4.94 -1.52
N LEU A 40 -1.76 4.63 -2.83
CA LEU A 40 -1.19 5.51 -3.84
C LEU A 40 -1.97 6.83 -3.97
N ALA A 41 -3.30 6.80 -3.81
CA ALA A 41 -4.12 8.02 -3.84
C ALA A 41 -3.89 8.93 -2.62
N ASN A 42 -3.44 8.37 -1.48
CA ASN A 42 -3.15 9.13 -0.27
C ASN A 42 -1.84 9.93 -0.39
N VAL A 43 -0.84 9.41 -1.10
CA VAL A 43 0.49 10.04 -1.23
C VAL A 43 0.43 11.48 -1.77
N PRO A 44 -0.11 11.75 -2.98
CA PRO A 44 -0.14 13.12 -3.51
C PRO A 44 -1.08 14.05 -2.72
N LYS A 45 -2.06 13.49 -2.00
CA LYS A 45 -3.01 14.28 -1.19
C LYS A 45 -2.42 14.72 0.15
N HIS A 46 -1.51 13.94 0.72
CA HIS A 46 -1.16 14.07 2.14
C HIS A 46 0.35 14.10 2.41
N ALA A 47 1.16 13.42 1.62
CA ALA A 47 2.55 13.15 1.95
C ALA A 47 3.53 14.21 1.40
N GLN A 48 3.20 14.87 0.29
CA GLN A 48 4.17 15.70 -0.47
C GLN A 48 5.45 14.91 -0.81
N ALA A 49 5.32 13.60 -1.05
CA ALA A 49 6.42 12.71 -1.36
C ALA A 49 6.87 12.86 -2.82
N SER A 50 8.15 12.63 -3.08
CA SER A 50 8.71 12.54 -4.44
C SER A 50 8.85 11.09 -4.92
N GLN A 51 8.68 10.11 -4.03
CA GLN A 51 8.77 8.70 -4.33
C GLN A 51 7.81 7.89 -3.45
N VAL A 52 7.24 6.83 -4.01
CA VAL A 52 6.44 5.84 -3.31
C VAL A 52 6.80 4.44 -3.76
N GLU A 53 7.26 3.61 -2.85
CA GLU A 53 7.56 2.20 -3.07
C GLU A 53 6.33 1.33 -2.73
N VAL A 54 6.02 0.35 -3.58
CA VAL A 54 4.94 -0.62 -3.36
C VAL A 54 5.48 -2.03 -3.54
N GLN A 55 5.76 -2.71 -2.44
CA GLN A 55 6.18 -4.11 -2.47
C GLN A 55 4.96 -5.00 -2.23
N ILE A 56 4.83 -6.06 -3.03
CA ILE A 56 3.81 -7.09 -2.85
C ILE A 56 4.55 -8.42 -2.86
N GLU A 57 4.35 -9.19 -1.80
CA GLU A 57 4.92 -10.54 -1.65
C GLU A 57 3.77 -11.52 -1.47
N CYS A 58 3.73 -12.56 -2.29
CA CYS A 58 2.80 -13.66 -2.13
C CYS A 58 3.55 -14.90 -1.66
N THR A 59 3.05 -15.52 -0.60
CA THR A 59 3.49 -16.83 -0.13
C THR A 59 2.28 -17.76 -0.08
N PRO A 60 2.48 -19.08 0.00
CA PRO A 60 1.37 -20.02 0.21
C PRO A 60 0.54 -19.73 1.47
N ALA A 61 1.07 -18.98 2.44
CA ALA A 61 0.42 -18.70 3.71
C ALA A 61 -0.25 -17.30 3.79
N ALA A 62 0.28 -16.32 3.06
CA ALA A 62 -0.16 -14.93 3.17
C ALA A 62 0.26 -14.08 1.96
N VAL A 63 -0.49 -13.00 1.76
CA VAL A 63 -0.12 -11.89 0.87
C VAL A 63 0.25 -10.70 1.74
N THR A 64 1.46 -10.18 1.56
CA THR A 64 1.96 -9.00 2.25
C THR A 64 2.05 -7.85 1.26
N ILE A 65 1.47 -6.70 1.62
CA ILE A 65 1.56 -5.46 0.85
C ILE A 65 2.26 -4.43 1.73
N ARG A 66 3.33 -3.82 1.21
CA ARG A 66 4.02 -2.71 1.85
C ARG A 66 4.00 -1.51 0.93
N VAL A 67 3.45 -0.40 1.40
CA VAL A 67 3.49 0.89 0.72
C VAL A 67 4.25 1.87 1.60
N ALA A 68 5.31 2.46 1.05
CA ALA A 68 6.16 3.41 1.75
C ALA A 68 6.43 4.62 0.86
N ASP A 69 6.21 5.82 1.38
CA ASP A 69 6.56 7.06 0.70
C ASP A 69 7.64 7.82 1.46
N ASN A 70 8.36 8.72 0.77
CA ASN A 70 9.40 9.56 1.36
C ASN A 70 8.88 10.97 1.74
N GLY A 71 7.59 11.09 2.00
CA GLY A 71 6.94 12.34 2.32
C GLY A 71 7.09 12.74 3.79
N ARG A 72 6.31 13.75 4.18
CA ARG A 72 6.41 14.44 5.48
C ARG A 72 5.81 13.68 6.68
N GLY A 73 5.26 12.49 6.45
CA GLY A 73 4.56 11.72 7.48
C GLY A 73 3.27 12.37 8.02
N PHE A 74 2.70 11.75 9.05
CA PHE A 74 1.57 12.25 9.83
C PHE A 74 1.57 11.63 11.23
N SER A 75 1.11 12.35 12.25
CA SER A 75 1.00 11.77 13.59
C SER A 75 -0.15 10.75 13.66
N PRO A 76 0.10 9.46 13.95
CA PRO A 76 -0.96 8.47 14.12
C PRO A 76 -1.79 8.72 15.39
N ALA A 77 -1.21 9.44 16.34
CA ALA A 77 -1.80 9.82 17.63
C ALA A 77 -2.62 11.12 17.57
N ALA A 78 -2.50 11.91 16.49
CA ALA A 78 -3.38 13.06 16.30
C ALA A 78 -4.83 12.57 16.19
N PRO A 79 -5.82 13.35 16.67
CA PRO A 79 -7.22 12.98 16.55
C PRO A 79 -7.52 12.63 15.10
N ARG A 80 -7.86 11.36 14.85
CA ARG A 80 -8.26 10.93 13.50
C ARG A 80 -9.36 11.88 13.09
N LYS A 81 -9.11 12.67 12.04
CA LYS A 81 -10.15 13.54 11.50
C LYS A 81 -11.35 12.64 11.25
N PRO A 82 -12.58 13.07 11.56
CA PRO A 82 -13.77 12.23 11.38
C PRO A 82 -13.97 11.70 9.94
N HIS A 83 -13.10 12.08 8.99
CA HIS A 83 -13.12 11.75 7.57
C HIS A 83 -11.82 11.09 7.08
N SER A 84 -11.05 10.42 7.95
CA SER A 84 -9.95 9.52 7.55
C SER A 84 -10.47 8.23 6.86
N LEU A 85 -11.38 8.39 5.90
CA LEU A 85 -12.10 7.32 5.21
C LEU A 85 -11.14 6.39 4.46
N GLY A 86 -10.00 6.90 3.98
CA GLY A 86 -9.00 6.10 3.30
C GLY A 86 -8.39 5.02 4.20
N LEU A 87 -7.84 5.41 5.36
CA LEU A 87 -7.29 4.45 6.33
C LEU A 87 -8.36 3.51 6.91
N MET A 88 -9.57 4.01 7.17
CA MET A 88 -10.67 3.15 7.64
C MET A 88 -11.06 2.12 6.57
N GLY A 89 -11.12 2.54 5.30
CA GLY A 89 -11.38 1.65 4.17
C GLY A 89 -10.29 0.59 4.00
N LEU A 90 -9.03 0.97 4.19
CA LEU A 90 -7.90 0.03 4.19
C LEU A 90 -8.01 -1.01 5.30
N CYS A 91 -8.26 -0.58 6.54
CA CYS A 91 -8.50 -1.47 7.68
C CYS A 91 -9.66 -2.44 7.41
N GLY A 92 -10.80 -1.92 6.91
CA GLY A 92 -11.98 -2.73 6.61
C GLY A 92 -11.69 -3.81 5.55
N ARG A 93 -10.98 -3.45 4.49
CA ARG A 93 -10.58 -4.40 3.42
C ARG A 93 -9.65 -5.49 3.93
N ALA A 94 -8.66 -5.15 4.77
CA ALA A 94 -7.80 -6.15 5.40
C ALA A 94 -8.61 -7.09 6.31
N HIS A 95 -9.55 -6.54 7.10
CA HIS A 95 -10.42 -7.34 7.97
C HIS A 95 -11.33 -8.31 7.21
N LEU A 96 -11.86 -7.92 6.05
CA LEU A 96 -12.67 -8.80 5.20
C LEU A 96 -11.92 -10.08 4.79
N LEU A 97 -10.59 -10.02 4.73
CA LEU A 97 -9.72 -11.16 4.43
C LEU A 97 -9.07 -11.79 5.66
N LYS A 98 -9.54 -11.45 6.87
CA LYS A 98 -8.92 -11.84 8.16
C LYS A 98 -7.45 -11.41 8.28
N GLY A 99 -7.05 -10.40 7.52
CA GLY A 99 -5.74 -9.78 7.60
C GLY A 99 -5.69 -8.64 8.60
N SER A 100 -4.52 -8.02 8.70
CA SER A 100 -4.29 -6.84 9.52
C SER A 100 -3.57 -5.76 8.72
N ILE A 101 -3.62 -4.53 9.22
CA ILE A 101 -2.84 -3.43 8.69
C ILE A 101 -2.10 -2.77 9.84
N ASN A 102 -0.82 -2.49 9.61
CA ASN A 102 -0.04 -1.62 10.47
C ASN A 102 0.31 -0.34 9.69
N VAL A 103 0.26 0.80 10.36
CA VAL A 103 0.55 2.09 9.76
C VAL A 103 1.49 2.84 10.67
N ASP A 104 2.74 2.95 10.23
CA ASP A 104 3.80 3.68 10.91
C ASP A 104 4.11 4.96 10.12
N SER A 105 4.36 6.05 10.83
CA SER A 105 4.69 7.33 10.22
C SER A 105 5.60 8.13 11.17
N GLN A 106 6.55 8.85 10.60
CA GLN A 106 7.51 9.71 11.33
C GLN A 106 6.95 11.10 11.55
#